data_AF-A0A0V0XG43-F1
#
_entry.id   AF-A0A0V0XG43-F1
#
_cell.length_a   1.000
_cell.length_b   1.000
_cell.length_c   1.000
_cell.angle_alpha   90.00
_cell.angle_beta   90.00
_cell.angle_gamma   90.00
#
_symmetry.space_group_name_H-M   'P 1'
#
loop_
_entity.id
_entity.type
_entity.pdbx_description
1 polymer ?
#
loop_
_entity_poly.entity_id
_entity_poly.type
_entity_poly.pdbx_seq_one_letter_code
_entity_poly.pdbx_strand_id
1 'polypeptide(L)'
;MWPLINNDWIILIVLGASVAVLSFAVDVAVSALNKARLHLYTTAAETNIFAGIASWVLPIVGMVILSMIISQRISPYAAGSGISEIKTILRGVVLKEYLTLKTLISKLIGLTVVLPSGLPIGKEGPFVHIGGIVATLWCKLFALISHDDKNQNYYVEMVAAGCAVGVTCTFGSPIGGVLFSIEVTSVHFALRNYWRGFFSAVFSAIVFQLLGILTSNYEMLKIFSQFCMVCF
;
A
#
# COMPACT_ATOMS: atom_id res chain seq x y z
N MET A 1 21.92 17.95 18.63
CA MET A 1 20.63 18.42 18.05
C MET A 1 20.64 18.46 16.52
N TRP A 2 21.71 18.93 15.86
CA TRP A 2 21.84 18.96 14.39
C TRP A 2 22.12 17.61 13.67
N PRO A 3 22.73 16.57 14.27
CA PRO A 3 22.94 15.29 13.56
C PRO A 3 21.67 14.42 13.42
N LEU A 4 20.70 14.54 14.33
CA LEU A 4 19.47 13.73 14.30
C LEU A 4 18.46 14.19 13.23
N ILE A 5 18.48 15.47 12.86
CA ILE A 5 17.55 16.03 11.87
C ILE A 5 17.81 15.46 10.47
N ASN A 6 19.08 15.25 10.07
CA ASN A 6 19.39 14.74 8.74
C ASN A 6 18.93 13.29 8.53
N ASN A 7 19.09 12.42 9.54
CA ASN A 7 18.72 11.01 9.40
C ASN A 7 17.21 10.82 9.25
N ASP A 8 16.41 11.69 9.87
CA ASP A 8 14.95 11.59 9.83
C ASP A 8 14.37 11.87 8.43
N TRP A 9 14.92 12.84 7.69
CA TRP A 9 14.51 13.11 6.30
C TRP A 9 14.92 12.00 5.35
N ILE A 10 16.09 11.39 5.57
CA ILE A 10 16.54 10.23 4.78
C ILE A 10 15.60 9.05 4.96
N ILE A 11 15.17 8.76 6.20
CA ILE A 11 14.20 7.69 6.47
C ILE A 11 12.88 7.95 5.75
N LEU A 12 12.40 9.19 5.72
CA LEU A 12 11.16 9.57 5.02
C LEU A 12 11.27 9.42 3.50
N ILE A 13 12.43 9.71 2.91
CA ILE A 13 12.70 9.51 1.48
C ILE A 13 12.67 8.02 1.15
N VAL A 14 13.38 7.21 1.95
CA VAL A 14 13.44 5.75 1.77
C VAL A 14 12.07 5.10 1.97
N LEU A 15 11.30 5.57 2.95
CA LEU A 15 9.91 5.17 3.17
C LEU A 15 9.05 5.47 1.94
N GLY A 16 9.10 6.70 1.44
CA GLY A 16 8.35 7.13 0.25
C GLY A 16 8.69 6.31 -0.99
N ALA A 17 9.99 6.09 -1.25
CA ALA A 17 10.46 5.27 -2.37
C ALA A 17 10.01 3.81 -2.26
N SER A 18 10.19 3.20 -1.08
CA SER A 18 9.89 1.77 -0.90
C SER A 18 8.39 1.47 -1.06
N VAL A 19 7.50 2.31 -0.51
CA VAL A 19 6.06 2.13 -0.69
C VAL A 19 5.63 2.38 -2.14
N ALA A 20 6.23 3.37 -2.84
CA ALA A 20 5.95 3.63 -4.25
C ALA A 20 6.36 2.44 -5.15
N VAL A 21 7.54 1.88 -4.93
CA VAL A 21 8.03 0.69 -5.65
C VAL A 21 7.12 -0.51 -5.40
N LEU A 22 6.70 -0.74 -4.16
CA LEU A 22 5.76 -1.80 -3.81
C LEU A 22 4.40 -1.60 -4.51
N SER A 23 3.88 -0.36 -4.51
CA SER A 23 2.61 -0.05 -5.19
C SER A 23 2.69 -0.29 -6.69
N PHE A 24 3.75 0.21 -7.33
CA PHE A 24 4.00 0.01 -8.75
C PHE A 24 4.13 -1.48 -9.11
N ALA A 25 4.86 -2.25 -8.30
CA ALA A 25 5.00 -3.70 -8.53
C ALA A 25 3.66 -4.44 -8.44
N VAL A 26 2.80 -4.07 -7.48
CA VAL A 26 1.44 -4.63 -7.36
C VAL A 26 0.62 -4.28 -8.60
N ASP A 27 0.63 -3.02 -9.04
CA ASP A 27 -0.16 -2.58 -10.19
C ASP A 27 0.27 -3.27 -11.50
N VAL A 28 1.59 -3.44 -11.70
CA VAL A 28 2.12 -4.19 -12.85
C VAL A 28 1.69 -5.65 -12.81
N ALA A 29 1.79 -6.31 -11.66
CA ALA A 29 1.36 -7.71 -11.49
C ALA A 29 -0.15 -7.88 -11.75
N VAL A 30 -0.97 -6.97 -11.22
CA VAL A 30 -2.43 -6.96 -11.40
C VAL A 30 -2.79 -6.74 -12.87
N SER A 31 -2.11 -5.82 -13.56
CA SER A 31 -2.32 -5.58 -14.99
C SER A 31 -1.99 -6.81 -15.82
N ALA A 32 -0.88 -7.50 -15.52
CA ALA A 32 -0.49 -8.74 -16.20
C ALA A 32 -1.52 -9.86 -15.99
N LEU A 33 -1.98 -10.07 -14.75
CA LEU A 33 -3.00 -11.07 -14.42
C LEU A 33 -4.36 -10.76 -15.08
N ASN A 34 -4.76 -9.49 -15.11
CA ASN A 34 -6.01 -9.08 -15.75
C ASN A 34 -5.96 -9.28 -17.27
N LYS A 35 -4.83 -8.97 -17.92
CA LYS A 35 -4.61 -9.25 -19.36
C LYS A 35 -4.67 -10.74 -19.65
N ALA A 36 -4.03 -11.57 -18.82
CA ALA A 36 -4.09 -13.03 -18.97
C ALA A 36 -5.53 -13.57 -18.82
N ARG A 37 -6.28 -13.08 -17.84
CA ARG A 37 -7.71 -13.42 -17.66
C ARG A 37 -8.54 -13.05 -18.88
N LEU A 38 -8.37 -11.84 -19.40
CA LEU A 38 -9.13 -11.38 -20.56
C LEU A 38 -8.80 -12.21 -21.81
N HIS A 39 -7.53 -12.56 -22.00
CA HIS A 39 -7.10 -13.42 -23.11
C HIS A 39 -7.70 -14.84 -23.04
N LEU A 40 -7.82 -15.40 -21.83
CA LEU A 40 -8.50 -16.68 -21.61
C LEU A 40 -9.99 -16.59 -21.97
N TYR A 41 -10.65 -15.49 -21.58
CA TYR A 41 -12.07 -15.28 -21.89
C TYR A 41 -12.32 -15.15 -23.39
N THR A 42 -11.54 -14.33 -24.11
CA THR A 42 -11.76 -14.11 -25.55
C THR A 42 -11.59 -15.40 -26.35
N THR A 43 -10.55 -16.18 -26.05
CA THR A 43 -10.28 -17.46 -26.74
C THR A 43 -11.37 -18.50 -26.44
N ALA A 44 -11.85 -18.56 -25.21
CA ALA A 44 -12.89 -19.52 -24.82
C ALA A 44 -14.28 -19.15 -25.38
N ALA A 45 -14.59 -17.86 -25.46
CA ALA A 45 -15.86 -17.35 -25.95
C ALA A 45 -16.09 -17.65 -27.44
N GLU A 46 -15.02 -17.74 -28.24
CA GLU A 46 -15.10 -18.09 -29.67
C GLU A 46 -15.52 -19.54 -29.91
N THR A 47 -15.27 -20.45 -28.96
CA THR A 47 -15.56 -21.88 -29.14
C THR A 47 -17.00 -22.23 -28.81
N ASN A 48 -17.47 -21.86 -27.61
CA ASN A 48 -18.79 -22.21 -27.08
C ASN A 48 -19.22 -21.22 -25.98
N ILE A 49 -20.53 -20.93 -25.90
CA ILE A 49 -21.07 -20.05 -24.85
C ILE A 49 -20.81 -20.56 -23.42
N PHE A 50 -20.91 -21.89 -23.20
CA PHE A 50 -20.62 -22.50 -21.91
C PHE A 50 -19.14 -22.36 -21.52
N ALA A 51 -18.22 -22.44 -22.47
CA ALA A 51 -16.79 -22.23 -22.24
C ALA A 51 -16.49 -20.75 -21.92
N GLY A 52 -17.19 -19.81 -22.58
CA GLY A 52 -17.14 -18.38 -22.24
C GLY A 52 -17.59 -18.10 -20.80
N ILE A 53 -18.71 -18.67 -20.36
CA ILE A 53 -19.20 -18.51 -18.97
C ILE A 53 -18.23 -19.15 -17.97
N ALA A 54 -17.75 -20.36 -18.24
CA ALA A 54 -16.81 -21.06 -17.37
C ALA A 54 -15.48 -20.31 -17.22
N SER A 55 -14.92 -19.81 -18.33
CA SER A 55 -13.68 -19.02 -18.33
C SER A 55 -13.83 -17.65 -17.66
N TRP A 56 -15.04 -17.11 -17.56
CA TRP A 56 -15.30 -15.91 -16.77
C TRP A 56 -15.36 -16.22 -15.27
N VAL A 57 -16.16 -17.21 -14.87
CA VAL A 57 -16.47 -17.47 -13.45
C VAL A 57 -15.35 -18.23 -12.73
N LEU A 58 -14.75 -19.26 -13.35
CA LEU A 58 -13.76 -20.12 -12.69
C LEU A 58 -12.51 -19.36 -12.23
N PRO A 59 -11.89 -18.48 -13.05
CA PRO A 59 -10.72 -17.72 -12.60
C PRO A 59 -11.04 -16.77 -11.46
N ILE A 60 -12.23 -16.14 -11.45
CA ILE A 60 -12.65 -15.24 -10.37
C ILE A 60 -12.71 -16.01 -9.04
N VAL A 61 -13.44 -17.13 -9.03
CA VAL A 61 -13.59 -17.97 -7.83
C VAL A 61 -12.24 -18.54 -7.41
N GLY A 62 -11.42 -19.02 -8.35
CA GLY A 62 -10.09 -19.56 -8.09
C GLY A 62 -9.14 -18.54 -7.47
N MET A 63 -9.09 -17.31 -8.00
CA MET A 63 -8.26 -16.22 -7.46
C MET A 63 -8.68 -15.83 -6.04
N VAL A 64 -9.99 -15.73 -5.77
CA VAL A 64 -10.50 -15.40 -4.44
C VAL A 64 -10.15 -16.47 -3.41
N ILE A 65 -10.37 -17.75 -3.74
CA ILE A 65 -10.02 -18.88 -2.87
C ILE A 65 -8.51 -18.90 -2.62
N LEU A 66 -7.70 -18.69 -3.65
CA LEU A 66 -6.25 -18.65 -3.53
C LEU A 66 -5.79 -17.51 -2.60
N SER A 67 -6.34 -16.31 -2.75
CA SER A 67 -6.05 -15.16 -1.88
C SER A 67 -6.42 -15.43 -0.42
N MET A 68 -7.56 -16.08 -0.19
CA MET A 68 -8.01 -16.50 1.15
C MET A 68 -7.04 -17.52 1.77
N ILE A 69 -6.66 -18.56 1.02
CA ILE A 69 -5.72 -19.59 1.49
C ILE A 69 -4.36 -18.97 1.83
N ILE A 70 -3.83 -18.10 0.97
CA ILE A 70 -2.55 -17.41 1.20
C ILE A 70 -2.60 -16.59 2.50
N SER A 71 -3.66 -15.81 2.67
CA SER A 71 -3.85 -14.98 3.85
C SER A 71 -3.94 -15.82 5.13
N GLN A 72 -4.73 -16.88 5.13
CA GLN A 72 -4.91 -17.75 6.29
C GLN A 72 -3.66 -18.58 6.65
N ARG A 73 -2.90 -19.03 5.64
CA ARG A 73 -1.73 -19.89 5.86
C ARG A 73 -0.49 -19.11 6.27
N ILE A 74 -0.30 -17.90 5.73
CA ILE A 74 0.87 -17.08 6.06
C ILE A 74 0.63 -16.29 7.34
N SER A 75 -0.40 -15.45 7.41
CA SER A 75 -0.70 -14.69 8.62
C SER A 75 -2.18 -14.29 8.66
N PRO A 76 -2.97 -14.81 9.62
CA PRO A 76 -4.39 -14.47 9.74
C PRO A 76 -4.61 -12.97 9.98
N TYR A 77 -3.62 -12.28 10.54
CA TYR A 77 -3.63 -10.83 10.75
C TYR A 77 -3.55 -10.00 9.46
N ALA A 78 -3.24 -10.62 8.31
CA ALA A 78 -3.28 -9.92 7.03
C ALA A 78 -4.71 -9.74 6.49
N ALA A 79 -5.71 -10.42 7.07
CA ALA A 79 -7.10 -10.36 6.63
C ALA A 79 -7.69 -8.95 6.80
N GLY A 80 -8.53 -8.54 5.85
CA GLY A 80 -9.22 -7.26 5.87
C GLY A 80 -8.34 -6.05 5.50
N SER A 81 -8.91 -4.85 5.68
CA SER A 81 -8.28 -3.58 5.29
C SER A 81 -7.06 -3.23 6.15
N GLY A 82 -7.20 -3.29 7.47
CA GLY A 82 -6.16 -2.93 8.43
C GLY A 82 -6.14 -1.48 8.89
N ILE A 83 -7.07 -0.65 8.40
CA ILE A 83 -7.23 0.75 8.85
C ILE A 83 -7.65 0.81 10.32
N SER A 84 -8.61 -0.02 10.75
CA SER A 84 -9.09 -0.07 12.14
C SER A 84 -7.98 -0.41 13.13
N GLU A 85 -7.13 -1.36 12.76
CA GLU A 85 -6.02 -1.85 13.57
C GLU A 85 -4.87 -0.84 13.60
N ILE A 86 -4.60 -0.16 12.49
CA ILE A 86 -3.67 0.97 12.50
C ILE A 86 -4.18 2.08 13.42
N LYS A 87 -5.48 2.40 13.38
CA LYS A 87 -6.10 3.40 14.25
C LYS A 87 -5.97 3.02 15.73
N THR A 88 -6.09 1.75 16.10
CA THR A 88 -5.88 1.31 17.49
C THR A 88 -4.40 1.38 17.89
N ILE A 89 -3.48 1.04 16.99
CA ILE A 89 -2.02 1.17 17.23
C ILE A 89 -1.61 2.62 17.46
N LEU A 90 -2.13 3.54 16.65
CA LEU A 90 -1.83 4.97 16.76
C LEU A 90 -2.44 5.60 18.02
N ARG A 91 -3.52 5.01 18.56
CA ARG A 91 -4.08 5.36 19.89
C ARG A 91 -3.29 4.79 21.06
N GLY A 92 -2.23 4.03 20.82
CA GLY A 92 -1.32 3.50 21.84
C GLY A 92 -1.52 2.02 22.20
N VAL A 93 -2.45 1.31 21.55
CA VAL A 93 -2.61 -0.14 21.77
C VAL A 93 -1.59 -0.90 20.92
N VAL A 94 -0.58 -1.49 21.54
CA VAL A 94 0.51 -2.12 20.80
C VAL A 94 0.14 -3.55 20.37
N LEU A 95 -0.22 -3.73 19.09
CA LEU A 95 -0.38 -5.05 18.45
C LEU A 95 0.93 -5.48 17.76
N LYS A 96 1.82 -6.15 18.51
CA LYS A 96 3.17 -6.52 18.02
C LYS A 96 3.16 -7.45 16.79
N GLU A 97 2.14 -8.29 16.65
CA GLU A 97 2.05 -9.30 15.58
C GLU A 97 1.53 -8.74 14.25
N TYR A 98 0.89 -7.57 14.30
CA TYR A 98 0.24 -6.94 13.13
C TYR A 98 1.27 -6.26 12.20
N LEU A 99 2.30 -5.64 12.78
CA LEU A 99 3.35 -4.88 12.07
C LEU A 99 4.60 -5.74 11.77
N THR A 100 4.41 -6.92 11.19
CA THR A 100 5.49 -7.86 10.88
C THR A 100 5.78 -7.96 9.38
N LEU A 101 7.01 -8.33 9.00
CA LEU A 101 7.34 -8.56 7.59
C LEU A 101 6.50 -9.70 6.98
N LYS A 102 6.13 -10.68 7.80
CA LYS A 102 5.25 -11.79 7.41
C LYS A 102 3.86 -11.31 6.98
N THR A 103 3.26 -10.35 7.72
CA THR A 103 1.96 -9.76 7.33
C THR A 103 2.08 -8.93 6.05
N LEU A 104 3.19 -8.20 5.86
CA LEU A 104 3.46 -7.46 4.63
C LEU A 104 3.46 -8.36 3.39
N ILE A 105 4.24 -9.45 3.40
CA ILE A 105 4.32 -10.38 2.27
C ILE A 105 2.96 -11.04 2.00
N SER A 106 2.31 -11.52 3.06
CA SER A 106 0.97 -12.13 2.96
C SER A 106 -0.02 -11.17 2.28
N LYS A 107 -0.04 -9.91 2.71
CA LYS A 107 -0.98 -8.91 2.23
C LYS A 107 -0.71 -8.48 0.79
N LEU A 108 0.56 -8.32 0.41
CA LEU A 108 0.95 -8.01 -0.97
C LEU A 108 0.56 -9.14 -1.95
N ILE A 109 0.85 -10.39 -1.61
CA ILE A 109 0.50 -11.53 -2.47
C ILE A 109 -1.03 -11.72 -2.51
N GLY A 110 -1.71 -11.67 -1.37
CA GLY A 110 -3.16 -11.79 -1.32
C GLY A 110 -3.86 -10.69 -2.14
N LEU A 111 -3.36 -9.46 -2.07
CA LEU A 111 -3.89 -8.32 -2.81
C LEU A 111 -3.67 -8.44 -4.33
N THR A 112 -2.46 -8.80 -4.75
CA THR A 112 -2.14 -8.97 -6.18
C THR A 112 -2.98 -10.04 -6.85
N VAL A 113 -3.32 -11.12 -6.13
CA VAL A 113 -4.15 -12.20 -6.65
C VAL A 113 -5.63 -11.80 -6.70
N VAL A 114 -6.14 -11.04 -5.72
CA VAL A 114 -7.58 -10.74 -5.64
C VAL A 114 -8.03 -9.57 -6.51
N LEU A 115 -7.22 -8.52 -6.69
CA LEU A 115 -7.60 -7.36 -7.51
C LEU A 115 -7.97 -7.68 -8.97
N PRO A 116 -7.26 -8.56 -9.71
CA PRO A 116 -7.63 -8.88 -11.09
C PRO A 116 -8.94 -9.68 -11.19
N SER A 117 -9.53 -10.14 -10.09
CA SER A 117 -10.83 -10.84 -10.10
C SER A 117 -11.99 -9.95 -10.56
N GLY A 118 -11.83 -8.62 -10.54
CA GLY A 118 -12.88 -7.67 -10.94
C GLY A 118 -14.00 -7.51 -9.91
N LEU A 119 -13.81 -8.04 -8.70
CA LEU A 119 -14.68 -7.73 -7.56
C LEU A 119 -14.58 -6.23 -7.20
N PRO A 120 -15.63 -5.64 -6.61
CA PRO A 120 -15.62 -4.25 -6.16
C PRO A 120 -14.76 -4.08 -4.89
N ILE A 121 -13.47 -4.39 -5.00
CA ILE A 121 -12.47 -4.35 -3.93
C ILE A 121 -11.37 -3.38 -4.34
N GLY A 122 -11.08 -2.41 -3.47
CA GLY A 122 -9.99 -1.45 -3.68
C GLY A 122 -8.68 -1.87 -2.99
N LYS A 123 -7.56 -1.39 -3.52
CA LYS A 123 -6.22 -1.53 -2.90
C LYS A 123 -5.97 -0.52 -1.77
N GLU A 124 -6.78 0.53 -1.72
CA GLU A 124 -6.64 1.69 -0.82
C GLU A 124 -6.39 1.31 0.64
N GLY A 125 -7.33 0.56 1.23
CA GLY A 125 -7.27 0.18 2.64
C GLY A 125 -6.04 -0.68 3.01
N PRO A 126 -5.79 -1.79 2.31
CA PRO A 126 -4.59 -2.59 2.49
C PRO A 126 -3.28 -1.80 2.36
N PHE A 127 -3.22 -0.80 1.48
CA PHE A 127 -2.02 0.02 1.29
C PHE A 127 -1.74 0.97 2.45
N VAL A 128 -2.76 1.45 3.15
CA VAL A 128 -2.58 2.15 4.43
C VAL A 128 -1.85 1.25 5.42
N HIS A 129 -2.27 -0.02 5.51
CA HIS A 129 -1.63 -0.99 6.38
C HIS A 129 -0.19 -1.28 5.96
N ILE A 130 0.04 -1.53 4.67
CA ILE A 130 1.38 -1.76 4.11
C ILE A 130 2.31 -0.59 4.40
N GLY A 131 1.86 0.65 4.23
CA GLY A 131 2.64 1.85 4.53
C GLY A 131 3.06 1.92 6.01
N GLY A 132 2.15 1.58 6.93
CA GLY A 132 2.45 1.50 8.36
C GLY A 132 3.46 0.39 8.72
N ILE A 133 3.36 -0.78 8.07
CA ILE A 133 4.33 -1.88 8.27
C ILE A 133 5.72 -1.46 7.77
N VAL A 134 5.80 -0.89 6.56
CA VAL A 134 7.07 -0.46 5.95
C VAL A 134 7.74 0.62 6.80
N ALA A 135 6.97 1.59 7.30
CA ALA A 135 7.46 2.58 8.27
C ALA A 135 8.06 1.93 9.52
N THR A 136 7.38 0.92 10.08
CA THR A 136 7.85 0.21 11.28
C THR A 136 9.13 -0.58 11.00
N LEU A 137 9.24 -1.22 9.82
CA LEU A 137 10.43 -1.97 9.42
C LEU A 137 11.65 -1.07 9.25
N TRP A 138 11.50 0.06 8.56
CA TRP A 138 12.58 1.04 8.42
C TRP A 138 12.98 1.65 9.76
N CYS A 139 12.03 1.99 10.64
CA CYS A 139 12.35 2.47 11.98
C CYS A 139 13.20 1.46 12.77
N LYS A 140 12.81 0.18 12.75
CA LYS A 140 13.57 -0.88 13.43
C LYS A 140 14.97 -1.05 12.84
N LEU A 141 15.10 -1.05 11.52
CA LEU A 141 16.39 -1.19 10.84
C LEU A 141 17.32 0.00 11.17
N PHE A 142 16.82 1.22 11.11
CA PHE A 142 17.61 2.41 11.43
C PHE A 142 17.96 2.53 12.92
N ALA A 143 17.09 2.08 13.82
CA ALA A 143 17.38 2.01 15.25
C ALA A 143 18.53 1.03 15.54
N LEU A 144 18.52 -0.14 14.87
CA LEU A 144 19.63 -1.11 14.96
C LEU A 144 20.95 -0.54 14.44
N ILE A 145 20.92 0.21 13.33
CA ILE A 145 22.13 0.81 12.74
C ILE A 145 22.67 1.96 13.59
N SER A 146 21.78 2.78 14.17
CA SER A 146 22.17 4.01 14.87
C SER A 146 22.50 3.79 16.35
N HIS A 147 22.27 2.58 16.88
CA HIS A 147 22.39 2.27 18.32
C HIS A 147 21.67 3.28 19.23
N ASP A 148 20.54 3.82 18.76
CA ASP A 148 19.76 4.84 19.46
C ASP A 148 18.32 4.34 19.64
N ASP A 149 17.91 4.20 20.90
CA ASP A 149 16.56 3.77 21.25
C ASP A 149 15.59 4.94 21.07
N LYS A 150 14.98 5.01 19.87
CA LYS A 150 13.98 6.04 19.57
C LYS A 150 12.72 5.89 20.44
N ASN A 151 12.16 7.02 20.84
CA ASN A 151 10.97 7.08 21.71
C ASN A 151 9.72 6.48 21.03
N GLN A 152 8.77 5.94 21.82
CA GLN A 152 7.53 5.36 21.31
C GLN A 152 6.71 6.36 20.47
N ASN A 153 6.72 7.65 20.84
CA ASN A 153 6.07 8.71 20.07
C ASN A 153 6.63 8.81 18.65
N TYR A 154 7.96 8.66 18.49
CA TYR A 154 8.60 8.70 17.17
C TYR A 154 8.11 7.55 16.27
N TYR A 155 7.91 6.35 16.82
CA TYR A 155 7.35 5.23 16.06
C TYR A 155 5.93 5.53 15.57
N VAL A 156 5.08 6.08 16.43
CA VAL A 156 3.71 6.50 16.06
C VAL A 156 3.74 7.55 14.96
N GLU A 157 4.63 8.54 15.06
CA GLU A 157 4.81 9.57 14.03
C GLU A 157 5.23 8.98 12.68
N MET A 158 6.16 8.02 12.67
CA MET A 158 6.61 7.40 11.42
C MET A 158 5.53 6.49 10.82
N VAL A 159 4.78 5.76 11.64
CA VAL A 159 3.64 4.95 11.17
C VAL A 159 2.57 5.86 10.56
N ALA A 160 2.27 7.00 11.17
CA ALA A 160 1.36 8.00 10.62
C ALA A 160 1.84 8.54 9.27
N ALA A 161 3.15 8.83 9.14
CA ALA A 161 3.73 9.21 7.85
C ALA A 161 3.62 8.08 6.81
N GLY A 162 3.88 6.83 7.20
CA GLY A 162 3.72 5.65 6.33
C GLY A 162 2.28 5.46 5.85
N CYS A 163 1.29 5.71 6.71
CA CYS A 163 -0.12 5.69 6.32
C CYS A 163 -0.43 6.74 5.26
N ALA A 164 0.08 7.97 5.43
CA ALA A 164 -0.11 9.05 4.46
C ALA A 164 0.51 8.70 3.09
N VAL A 165 1.72 8.15 3.10
CA VAL A 165 2.44 7.69 1.91
C VAL A 165 1.67 6.57 1.20
N GLY A 166 1.15 5.60 1.95
CA GLY A 166 0.37 4.49 1.39
C GLY A 166 -0.86 4.97 0.62
N VAL A 167 -1.61 5.90 1.19
CA VAL A 167 -2.79 6.53 0.55
C VAL A 167 -2.38 7.40 -0.64
N THR A 168 -1.25 8.09 -0.54
CA THR A 168 -0.74 8.91 -1.64
C THR A 168 -0.33 8.05 -2.84
N CYS A 169 0.28 6.89 -2.62
CA CYS A 169 0.65 5.97 -3.69
C CYS A 169 -0.55 5.44 -4.47
N THR A 170 -1.70 5.31 -3.80
CA THR A 170 -2.88 4.69 -4.40
C THR A 170 -3.81 5.71 -5.04
N PHE A 171 -4.03 6.86 -4.42
CA PHE A 171 -4.87 7.94 -4.99
C PHE A 171 -4.11 8.98 -5.82
N GLY A 172 -2.81 9.11 -5.61
CA GLY A 172 -1.99 10.13 -6.26
C GLY A 172 -2.15 11.55 -5.77
N SER A 173 -2.85 11.74 -4.66
CA SER A 173 -2.98 13.03 -3.99
C SER A 173 -2.16 13.07 -2.70
N PRO A 174 -1.00 13.75 -2.67
CA PRO A 174 -0.18 13.85 -1.46
C PRO A 174 -0.89 14.62 -0.35
N ILE A 175 -1.68 15.65 -0.70
CA ILE A 175 -2.45 16.43 0.29
C ILE A 175 -3.57 15.56 0.85
N GLY A 176 -4.33 14.86 0.00
CA GLY A 176 -5.39 13.95 0.42
C GLY A 176 -4.89 12.83 1.32
N GLY A 177 -3.74 12.22 0.99
CA GLY A 177 -3.14 11.16 1.79
C GLY A 177 -2.73 11.62 3.19
N VAL A 178 -2.17 12.81 3.31
CA VAL A 178 -1.80 13.38 4.62
C VAL A 178 -3.04 13.76 5.43
N LEU A 179 -4.07 14.36 4.81
CA LEU A 179 -5.32 14.69 5.49
C LEU A 179 -6.04 13.43 6.00
N PHE A 180 -6.11 12.38 5.18
CA PHE A 180 -6.64 11.09 5.59
C PHE A 180 -5.84 10.52 6.77
N SER A 181 -4.51 10.59 6.71
CA SER A 181 -3.67 10.13 7.82
C SER A 181 -3.97 10.92 9.10
N ILE A 182 -4.15 12.24 9.04
CA ILE A 182 -4.54 13.06 10.22
C ILE A 182 -5.89 12.60 10.79
N GLU A 183 -6.90 12.40 9.93
CA GLU A 183 -8.23 11.95 10.35
C GLU A 183 -8.20 10.59 11.05
N VAL A 184 -7.36 9.67 10.55
CA VAL A 184 -7.24 8.32 11.09
C VAL A 184 -6.35 8.28 12.33
N THR A 185 -5.31 9.10 12.41
CA THR A 185 -4.23 8.96 13.42
C THR A 185 -4.56 9.55 14.78
N SER A 186 -5.15 10.75 14.92
CA SER A 186 -5.37 11.35 16.25
C SER A 186 -6.25 12.60 16.27
N VAL A 187 -6.79 12.91 17.46
CA VAL A 187 -7.47 14.18 17.77
C VAL A 187 -6.49 15.36 17.83
N HIS A 188 -5.21 15.08 18.18
CA HIS A 188 -4.15 16.07 18.26
C HIS A 188 -2.97 15.65 17.37
N PHE A 189 -2.63 16.47 16.38
CA PHE A 189 -1.55 16.19 15.44
C PHE A 189 -0.58 17.38 15.38
N ALA A 190 0.70 17.15 15.69
CA ALA A 190 1.70 18.20 15.66
C ALA A 190 2.00 18.63 14.22
N LEU A 191 2.08 19.95 13.97
CA LEU A 191 2.35 20.51 12.64
C LEU A 191 3.68 20.02 12.04
N ARG A 192 4.67 19.69 12.88
CA ARG A 192 5.92 19.08 12.43
C ARG A 192 5.71 17.74 11.73
N ASN A 193 4.77 16.93 12.21
CA ASN A 193 4.49 15.60 11.66
C ASN A 193 3.73 15.69 10.34
N TYR A 194 2.95 16.76 10.18
CA TYR A 194 2.29 17.10 8.93
C TYR A 194 3.31 17.35 7.82
N TRP A 195 4.29 18.22 8.06
CA TRP A 195 5.34 18.52 7.09
C TRP A 195 6.19 17.29 6.72
N ARG A 196 6.49 16.44 7.70
CA ARG A 196 7.23 15.19 7.47
C ARG A 196 6.45 14.21 6.59
N GLY A 197 5.17 14.00 6.91
CA GLY A 197 4.28 13.15 6.11
C GLY A 197 4.09 13.69 4.70
N PHE A 198 3.87 15.01 4.57
CA PHE A 198 3.70 15.67 3.28
C PHE A 198 4.93 15.55 2.38
N PHE A 199 6.12 15.79 2.92
CA PHE A 199 7.35 15.64 2.16
C PHE A 199 7.56 14.20 1.66
N SER A 200 7.33 13.21 2.52
CA SER A 200 7.43 11.79 2.13
C SER A 200 6.38 11.41 1.08
N ALA A 201 5.16 11.91 1.22
CA ALA A 201 4.06 11.70 0.28
C ALA A 201 4.36 12.27 -1.11
N VAL A 202 4.85 13.51 -1.19
CA VAL A 202 5.27 14.13 -2.46
C VAL A 202 6.40 13.34 -3.10
N PHE A 203 7.42 12.93 -2.33
CA PHE A 203 8.51 12.13 -2.84
C PHE A 203 8.02 10.79 -3.40
N SER A 204 7.09 10.15 -2.70
CA SER A 204 6.47 8.90 -3.13
C SER A 204 5.71 9.05 -4.45
N ALA A 205 4.92 10.12 -4.59
CA ALA A 205 4.20 10.44 -5.83
C ALA A 205 5.16 10.66 -7.01
N ILE A 206 6.27 11.38 -6.79
CA ILE A 206 7.31 11.59 -7.80
C ILE A 206 7.94 10.27 -8.23
N VAL A 207 8.31 9.41 -7.28
CA VAL A 207 8.89 8.08 -7.59
C VAL A 207 7.91 7.22 -8.37
N PHE A 208 6.64 7.22 -8.01
CA PHE A 208 5.60 6.48 -8.73
C PHE A 208 5.45 6.97 -10.18
N GLN A 209 5.40 8.29 -10.39
CA GLN A 209 5.34 8.88 -11.74
C GLN A 209 6.59 8.56 -12.57
N LEU A 210 7.77 8.65 -11.96
CA LEU A 210 9.04 8.32 -12.62
C LEU A 210 9.08 6.86 -13.08
N LEU A 211 8.66 5.92 -12.24
CA LEU A 211 8.57 4.49 -12.58
C LEU A 211 7.57 4.25 -13.72
N GLY A 212 6.45 4.97 -13.73
CA GLY A 212 5.47 4.92 -14.81
C GLY A 212 6.06 5.35 -16.16
N ILE A 213 6.84 6.44 -16.16
CA ILE A 213 7.52 6.94 -17.37
C ILE A 213 8.58 5.95 -17.84
N LEU A 214 9.44 5.44 -16.96
CA LEU A 214 10.50 4.48 -17.33
C LEU A 214 9.94 3.20 -17.97
N THR A 215 8.79 2.73 -17.50
CA THR A 215 8.21 1.46 -17.95
C THR A 215 7.33 1.64 -19.20
N SER A 216 7.29 2.83 -19.82
CA SER A 216 6.46 3.16 -20.99
C SER A 216 4.96 2.81 -20.81
N ASN A 217 4.48 2.70 -19.57
CA ASN A 217 3.10 2.34 -19.23
C ASN A 217 2.24 3.60 -19.05
N TYR A 218 1.97 4.31 -20.15
CA TYR A 218 1.17 5.54 -20.16
C TYR A 218 -0.28 5.36 -19.66
N GLU A 219 -0.83 4.16 -19.78
CA GLU A 219 -2.18 3.82 -19.28
C GLU A 219 -2.28 3.95 -17.75
N MET A 220 -1.23 3.57 -17.02
CA MET A 220 -1.20 3.69 -15.55
C MET A 220 -1.15 5.16 -15.10
N LEU A 221 -0.44 6.00 -15.85
CA LEU A 221 -0.38 7.45 -15.61
C LEU A 221 -1.74 8.11 -15.85
N LYS A 222 -2.50 7.68 -16.86
CA LYS A 222 -3.85 8.20 -17.14
C LYS A 222 -4.85 7.83 -16.03
N ILE A 223 -4.85 6.59 -15.58
CA ILE A 223 -5.75 6.12 -14.50
C ILE A 223 -5.46 6.88 -13.20
N PHE A 224 -4.18 7.08 -12.87
CA PHE A 224 -3.76 7.84 -11.70
C PHE A 224 -4.14 9.33 -11.80
N SER A 225 -3.93 9.94 -12.97
CA SER A 225 -4.35 11.33 -13.23
C SER A 225 -5.87 11.50 -13.11
N GLN A 226 -6.66 10.49 -13.50
CA GLN A 226 -8.11 10.55 -13.46
C GLN A 226 -8.66 10.32 -12.05
N PHE A 227 -8.07 9.42 -11.25
CA PHE A 227 -8.41 9.26 -9.83
C PHE A 227 -8.07 10.53 -9.02
N CYS A 228 -6.93 11.17 -9.30
CA CYS A 228 -6.56 12.43 -8.66
C CYS A 228 -7.58 13.55 -8.93
N MET A 229 -8.30 13.49 -10.06
CA MET A 229 -9.28 14.51 -10.49
C MET A 229 -10.71 14.22 -10.02
N VAL A 230 -11.03 12.96 -9.67
CA VAL A 230 -12.39 12.53 -9.28
C VAL A 230 -12.58 12.45 -7.76
N CYS A 231 -11.49 12.38 -6.98
CA CYS A 231 -11.56 12.32 -5.52
C CYS A 231 -11.60 13.69 -4.81
N PHE A 232 -11.81 14.80 -5.54
CA PHE A 232 -12.10 16.13 -4.98
C PHE A 232 -13.26 16.80 -5.71
#